data_AF-B3LXK1-F1
#
_entry.id   AF-B3LXK1-F1
#
_cell.length_a   1.000
_cell.length_b   1.000
_cell.length_c   1.000
_cell.angle_alpha   90.00
_cell.angle_beta   90.00
_cell.angle_gamma   90.00
#
_symmetry.space_group_name_H-M   'P 1'
#
loop_
_entity.id
_entity.type
_entity.pdbx_description
1 polymer ?
#
loop_
_entity_poly.entity_id
_entity_poly.type
_entity_poly.pdbx_seq_one_letter_code
_entity_poly.pdbx_strand_id
1 'polypeptide(L)'
;MELIWWNHYKEIDSHLEEIRYKLKAHLGQNVNLQRLRGYCKPIYVSLLIRCFLFVSVTVWNSRALTYYALYSELVTLMRFSEFTLYCAVILAMYQELLLAGRNLLEELQQTQYEPWAVRHFTIKKLERMQQIHGLLWQAIRRVEHNFKLSLITILVKFFVDTSALPYWMYLGIVQNSDITIQFYCATDECIKLVEIMVPCWICTRCDVLQRRFRSLFYTVTTDRRNRQLNAALNRLCMQLGQEKCRFSAAGLVEISTEMLGKFIFGMVSYIVICIQFSMNLMASKLKKHAENFTTIEPK
;
A
#
# COMPACT_ATOMS: atom_id res chain seq x y z
N MET A 1 21.14 -12.28 -8.30
CA MET A 1 19.86 -11.56 -8.19
C MET A 1 20.07 -10.12 -7.75
N GLU A 2 20.75 -9.85 -6.64
CA GLU A 2 20.93 -8.50 -6.04
C GLU A 2 21.35 -7.38 -7.02
N LEU A 3 22.23 -7.64 -8.00
CA LEU A 3 22.63 -6.67 -9.03
C LEU A 3 21.47 -6.20 -9.93
N ILE A 4 20.53 -7.10 -10.24
CA ILE A 4 19.35 -6.77 -11.06
C ILE A 4 18.42 -5.87 -10.25
N TRP A 5 18.19 -6.19 -8.98
CA TRP A 5 17.38 -5.38 -8.08
C TRP A 5 17.98 -3.98 -7.89
N TRP A 6 19.29 -3.90 -7.65
CA TRP A 6 20.01 -2.63 -7.50
C TRP A 6 19.86 -1.69 -8.71
N ASN A 7 19.95 -2.24 -9.93
CA ASN A 7 19.75 -1.44 -11.14
C ASN A 7 18.32 -0.90 -11.26
N HIS A 8 17.30 -1.69 -10.91
CA HIS A 8 15.91 -1.24 -10.95
C HIS A 8 15.64 -0.15 -9.88
N TYR A 9 16.25 -0.24 -8.70
CA TYR A 9 16.15 0.81 -7.67
C TYR A 9 16.76 2.13 -8.11
N LYS A 10 17.98 2.08 -8.65
CA LYS A 10 18.65 3.28 -9.15
C LYS A 10 17.86 3.95 -10.29
N GLU A 11 17.21 3.15 -11.13
CA GLU A 11 16.35 3.64 -12.19
C GLU A 11 15.09 4.33 -11.64
N ILE A 12 14.39 3.72 -10.67
CA ILE A 12 13.21 4.32 -10.03
C ILE A 12 13.60 5.62 -9.31
N ASP A 13 14.68 5.62 -8.54
CA ASP A 13 15.15 6.80 -7.81
C ASP A 13 15.56 7.93 -8.76
N SER A 14 16.26 7.61 -9.85
CA SER A 14 16.64 8.60 -10.86
C SER A 14 15.42 9.25 -11.52
N HIS A 15 14.36 8.48 -11.79
CA HIS A 15 13.12 9.01 -12.34
C HIS A 15 12.35 9.87 -11.33
N LEU A 16 12.33 9.49 -10.05
CA LEU A 16 11.73 10.30 -8.99
C LEU A 16 12.49 11.62 -8.80
N GLU A 17 13.82 11.59 -8.89
CA GLU A 17 14.64 12.80 -8.87
C GLU A 17 14.42 13.69 -10.11
N GLU A 18 14.27 13.09 -11.29
CA GLU A 18 13.93 13.79 -12.52
C GLU A 18 12.58 14.50 -12.40
N ILE A 19 11.57 13.81 -11.86
CA ILE A 19 10.24 14.38 -11.58
C ILE A 19 10.38 15.55 -10.61
N ARG A 20 11.14 15.39 -9.53
CA ARG A 20 11.39 16.46 -8.54
C ARG A 20 12.05 17.68 -9.19
N TYR A 21 13.05 17.46 -10.03
CA TYR A 21 13.74 18.52 -10.75
C TYR A 21 12.80 19.23 -11.72
N LYS A 22 12.02 18.48 -12.51
CA LYS A 22 11.04 19.04 -13.44
C LYS A 22 9.93 19.81 -12.73
N LEU A 23 9.44 19.33 -11.58
CA LEU A 23 8.46 20.04 -10.76
C LEU A 23 9.00 21.40 -10.31
N LYS A 24 10.24 21.43 -9.83
CA LYS A 24 10.91 22.67 -9.43
C LYS A 24 11.16 23.62 -10.61
N ALA A 25 11.71 23.12 -11.70
CA ALA A 25 12.11 23.92 -12.85
C ALA A 25 10.90 24.48 -13.64
N HIS A 26 9.82 23.72 -13.75
CA HIS A 26 8.71 24.06 -14.63
C HIS A 26 7.51 24.68 -13.93
N LEU A 27 7.26 24.32 -12.66
CA LEU A 27 6.13 24.83 -11.87
C LEU A 27 6.59 25.76 -10.74
N GLY A 28 7.90 25.97 -10.57
CA GLY A 28 8.44 26.81 -9.49
C GLY A 28 8.21 26.24 -8.09
N GLN A 29 7.74 25.00 -8.01
CA GLN A 29 7.29 24.41 -6.76
C GLN A 29 8.38 23.50 -6.20
N ASN A 30 8.94 23.92 -5.06
CA ASN A 30 9.86 23.07 -4.32
C ASN A 30 9.05 21.97 -3.64
N VAL A 31 9.32 20.71 -3.98
CA VAL A 31 8.79 19.58 -3.21
C VAL A 31 9.15 19.81 -1.75
N ASN A 32 8.13 19.90 -0.89
CA ASN A 32 8.35 20.17 0.51
C ASN A 32 9.03 18.95 1.16
N LEU A 33 10.36 18.98 1.24
CA LEU A 33 11.18 17.92 1.80
C LEU A 33 10.82 17.64 3.27
N GLN A 34 10.30 18.64 4.00
CA GLN A 34 9.82 18.46 5.36
C GLN A 34 8.55 17.59 5.39
N ARG A 35 7.64 17.79 4.44
CA ARG A 35 6.43 16.96 4.28
C ARG A 35 6.76 15.54 3.84
N LEU A 36 7.70 15.39 2.90
CA LEU A 36 8.21 14.08 2.48
C LEU A 36 8.85 13.35 3.66
N ARG A 37 9.74 14.01 4.41
CA ARG A 37 10.30 13.47 5.67
C ARG A 37 9.21 13.15 6.67
N GLY A 38 8.16 13.94 6.75
CA GLY A 38 6.99 13.71 7.61
C GLY A 38 6.25 12.40 7.31
N TYR A 39 6.23 11.94 6.06
CA TYR A 39 5.65 10.64 5.70
C TYR A 39 6.66 9.48 5.80
N CYS A 40 7.91 9.69 5.39
CA CYS A 40 8.91 8.62 5.41
C CYS A 40 9.40 8.28 6.83
N LYS A 41 9.60 9.28 7.71
CA LYS A 41 10.04 9.06 9.10
C LYS A 41 9.14 8.11 9.88
N PRO A 42 7.80 8.27 9.94
CA PRO A 42 6.95 7.36 10.69
C PRO A 42 6.96 5.94 10.10
N ILE A 43 7.11 5.78 8.77
CA ILE A 43 7.25 4.45 8.15
C ILE A 43 8.55 3.78 8.61
N TYR A 44 9.67 4.50 8.59
CA TYR A 44 10.95 3.99 9.09
C TYR A 44 10.95 3.69 10.58
N VAL A 45 10.41 4.60 11.40
CA VAL A 45 10.28 4.39 12.85
C VAL A 45 9.38 3.19 13.14
N SER A 46 8.26 3.06 12.44
CA SER A 46 7.37 1.90 12.54
C SER A 46 8.08 0.60 12.17
N LEU A 47 8.85 0.57 11.07
CA LEU A 47 9.67 -0.59 10.70
C LEU A 47 10.67 -0.95 11.80
N LEU A 48 11.43 0.02 12.32
CA LEU A 48 12.41 -0.22 13.38
C LEU A 48 11.76 -0.78 14.66
N ILE A 49 10.63 -0.20 15.09
CA ILE A 49 9.88 -0.68 16.26
C ILE A 49 9.42 -2.12 16.03
N ARG A 50 8.88 -2.43 14.85
CA ARG A 50 8.37 -3.78 14.53
C ARG A 50 9.49 -4.80 14.44
N CYS A 51 10.61 -4.47 13.80
CA CYS A 51 11.80 -5.33 13.80
C CYS A 51 12.31 -5.57 15.22
N PHE A 52 12.38 -4.52 16.05
CA PHE A 52 12.84 -4.64 17.44
C PHE A 52 11.90 -5.52 18.27
N LEU A 53 10.59 -5.30 18.19
CA LEU A 53 9.58 -6.12 18.88
C LEU A 53 9.68 -7.57 18.44
N PHE A 54 9.74 -7.82 17.14
CA PHE A 54 9.76 -9.17 16.59
C PHE A 54 11.05 -9.94 16.97
N VAL A 55 12.21 -9.27 16.92
CA VAL A 55 13.48 -9.85 17.41
C VAL A 55 13.42 -10.13 18.90
N SER A 56 12.92 -9.19 19.71
CA SER A 56 12.84 -9.35 21.17
C SER A 56 11.98 -10.55 21.56
N VAL A 57 10.81 -10.68 20.94
CA VAL A 57 9.87 -11.78 21.20
C VAL A 57 10.41 -13.12 20.68
N THR A 58 11.16 -13.11 19.57
CA THR A 58 11.84 -14.31 19.07
C THR A 58 12.94 -14.80 20.02
N VAL A 59 13.79 -13.89 20.51
CA VAL A 59 14.84 -14.21 21.49
C VAL A 59 14.23 -14.74 22.78
N TRP A 60 13.12 -14.16 23.23
CA TRP A 60 12.39 -14.62 24.41
C TRP A 60 11.88 -16.07 24.24
N ASN A 61 11.29 -16.41 23.10
CA ASN A 61 10.73 -17.74 22.84
C ASN A 61 11.82 -18.84 22.75
N SER A 62 13.08 -18.50 22.48
CA SER A 62 14.26 -19.40 22.58
C SER A 62 14.20 -20.71 21.77
N ARG A 63 13.32 -20.83 20.76
CA ARG A 63 13.14 -22.06 19.95
C ARG A 63 13.88 -21.99 18.61
N ALA A 64 14.50 -23.09 18.20
CA ALA A 64 15.22 -23.16 16.91
C ALA A 64 14.33 -22.81 15.70
N LEU A 65 13.06 -23.22 15.71
CA LEU A 65 12.11 -22.95 14.63
C LEU A 65 11.80 -21.46 14.47
N THR A 66 11.78 -20.69 15.57
CA THR A 66 11.48 -19.25 15.51
C THR A 66 12.65 -18.45 14.94
N TYR A 67 13.89 -18.94 15.06
CA TYR A 67 15.05 -18.31 14.41
C TYR A 67 15.03 -18.45 12.88
N TYR A 68 14.56 -19.58 12.34
CA TYR A 68 14.38 -19.72 10.89
C TYR A 68 13.22 -18.86 10.38
N ALA A 69 12.12 -18.78 11.13
CA ALA A 69 11.02 -17.88 10.81
C ALA A 69 11.46 -16.41 10.83
N LEU A 70 12.35 -16.03 11.76
CA LEU A 70 12.85 -14.67 11.93
C LEU A 70 13.41 -14.09 10.63
N TYR A 71 14.29 -14.83 9.95
CA TYR A 71 14.91 -14.36 8.73
C TYR A 71 13.88 -14.10 7.63
N SER A 72 12.96 -15.06 7.40
CA SER A 72 11.93 -14.93 6.38
C SER A 72 10.99 -13.75 6.65
N GLU A 73 10.62 -13.50 7.90
CA GLU A 73 9.74 -12.41 8.30
C GLU A 73 10.44 -11.05 8.19
N LEU A 74 11.70 -10.94 8.61
CA LEU A 74 12.48 -9.71 8.46
C LEU A 74 12.65 -9.32 6.98
N VAL A 75 12.95 -10.28 6.10
CA VAL A 75 13.04 -10.02 4.66
C VAL A 75 11.70 -9.56 4.10
N THR A 76 10.60 -10.19 4.52
CA THR A 76 9.24 -9.83 4.09
C THR A 76 8.85 -8.42 4.55
N LEU A 77 9.11 -8.10 5.82
CA LEU A 77 8.88 -6.77 6.41
C LEU A 77 9.69 -5.69 5.71
N MET A 78 10.99 -5.92 5.46
CA MET A 78 11.82 -4.95 4.75
C MET A 78 11.31 -4.68 3.34
N ARG A 79 10.98 -5.73 2.57
CA ARG A 79 10.49 -5.59 1.19
C ARG A 79 9.15 -4.86 1.11
N PHE A 80 8.23 -5.15 2.02
CA PHE A 80 6.92 -4.52 2.02
C PHE A 80 6.97 -3.06 2.52
N SER A 81 7.83 -2.77 3.50
CA SER A 81 8.09 -1.41 3.96
C SER A 81 8.80 -0.56 2.89
N GLU A 82 9.69 -1.14 2.09
CA GLU A 82 10.29 -0.48 0.94
C GLU A 82 9.25 -0.09 -0.13
N PHE A 83 8.36 -1.02 -0.48
CA PHE A 83 7.22 -0.71 -1.34
C PHE A 83 6.37 0.44 -0.76
N THR A 84 6.09 0.38 0.55
CA THR A 84 5.32 1.42 1.26
C THR A 84 6.00 2.78 1.20
N LEU A 85 7.34 2.83 1.29
CA LEU A 85 8.11 4.06 1.13
C LEU A 85 7.96 4.66 -0.27
N TYR A 86 8.05 3.85 -1.33
CA TYR A 86 7.81 4.33 -2.70
C TYR A 86 6.40 4.89 -2.87
N CYS A 87 5.38 4.22 -2.34
CA CYS A 87 4.01 4.73 -2.33
C CYS A 87 3.90 6.06 -1.58
N ALA A 88 4.61 6.24 -0.46
CA ALA A 88 4.62 7.49 0.31
C ALA A 88 5.29 8.64 -0.45
N VAL A 89 6.38 8.37 -1.18
CA VAL A 89 7.04 9.36 -2.04
C VAL A 89 6.09 9.80 -3.16
N ILE A 90 5.44 8.85 -3.84
CA ILE A 90 4.48 9.12 -4.90
C ILE A 90 3.29 9.92 -4.36
N LEU A 91 2.79 9.58 -3.16
CA LEU A 91 1.73 10.34 -2.49
C LEU A 91 2.15 11.81 -2.29
N ALA A 92 3.36 12.05 -1.79
CA ALA A 92 3.87 13.40 -1.59
C ALA A 92 3.98 14.17 -2.91
N MET A 93 4.46 13.52 -3.98
CA MET A 93 4.52 14.13 -5.31
C MET A 93 3.12 14.49 -5.85
N TYR A 94 2.13 13.62 -5.68
CA TYR A 94 0.74 13.92 -6.07
C TYR A 94 0.13 15.08 -5.28
N GLN A 95 0.48 15.21 -3.99
CA GLN A 95 0.03 16.34 -3.18
C GLN A 95 0.59 17.67 -3.68
N GLU A 96 1.87 17.69 -4.04
CA GLU A 96 2.50 18.86 -4.64
C GLU A 96 1.90 19.17 -6.02
N LEU A 97 1.70 18.15 -6.85
CA LEU A 97 1.06 18.30 -8.15
C LEU A 97 -0.37 18.85 -8.03
N LEU A 98 -1.13 18.40 -7.03
CA LEU A 98 -2.48 18.91 -6.76
C LEU A 98 -2.43 20.40 -6.38
N LEU A 99 -1.47 20.81 -5.54
CA LEU A 99 -1.31 22.20 -5.15
C LEU A 99 -0.86 23.07 -6.34
N ALA A 100 0.04 22.56 -7.17
CA ALA A 100 0.47 23.19 -8.42
C ALA A 100 -0.73 23.42 -9.36
N GLY A 101 -1.57 22.39 -9.49
CA GLY A 101 -2.76 22.45 -10.31
C GLY A 101 -3.78 23.46 -9.83
N ARG A 102 -3.95 23.63 -8.50
CA ARG A 102 -4.83 24.66 -7.93
C ARG A 102 -4.31 26.07 -8.22
N ASN A 103 -3.03 26.32 -7.96
CA ASN A 103 -2.42 27.63 -8.22
C ASN A 103 -2.51 27.98 -9.71
N LEU A 104 -2.27 27.01 -10.59
CA LEU A 104 -2.38 27.18 -12.03
C LEU A 104 -3.83 27.44 -12.47
N LEU A 105 -4.81 26.84 -11.78
CA LEU A 105 -6.23 27.10 -12.02
C LEU A 105 -6.62 28.53 -11.64
N GLU A 106 -6.13 29.01 -10.50
CA GLU A 106 -6.33 30.39 -10.04
C GLU A 106 -5.66 31.38 -10.99
N GLU A 107 -4.43 31.12 -11.43
CA GLU A 107 -3.76 31.90 -12.48
C GLU A 107 -4.58 31.92 -13.79
N LEU A 108 -5.15 30.78 -14.21
CA LEU A 108 -6.00 30.69 -15.40
C LEU A 108 -7.28 31.51 -15.27
N GLN A 109 -7.88 31.57 -14.08
CA GLN A 109 -9.07 32.39 -13.82
C GLN A 109 -8.75 33.88 -13.81
N GLN A 110 -7.63 34.28 -13.19
CA GLN A 110 -7.20 35.68 -13.14
C GLN A 110 -6.78 36.21 -14.53
N THR A 111 -6.10 35.37 -15.31
CA THR A 111 -5.62 35.74 -16.66
C THR A 111 -6.70 35.61 -17.75
N GLN A 112 -7.97 35.39 -17.38
CA GLN A 112 -9.07 35.24 -18.35
C GLN A 112 -9.24 36.46 -19.25
N TYR A 113 -8.95 37.66 -18.73
CA TYR A 113 -9.09 38.95 -19.42
C TYR A 113 -7.75 39.54 -19.88
N GLU A 114 -6.65 38.84 -19.65
CA GLU A 114 -5.30 39.33 -19.95
C GLU A 114 -4.87 39.09 -21.42
N PRO A 115 -3.85 39.82 -21.91
CA PRO A 115 -3.33 39.67 -23.27
C PRO A 115 -2.87 38.22 -23.57
N TRP A 116 -3.01 37.83 -24.84
CA TRP A 116 -2.76 36.47 -25.32
C TRP A 116 -1.38 35.90 -24.93
N ALA A 117 -0.36 36.76 -24.81
CA ALA A 117 0.99 36.36 -24.41
C ALA A 117 1.04 35.75 -23.00
N VAL A 118 0.34 36.35 -22.02
CA VAL A 118 0.29 35.83 -20.64
C VAL A 118 -0.52 34.54 -20.60
N ARG A 119 -1.64 34.49 -21.31
CA ARG A 119 -2.48 33.29 -21.41
C ARG A 119 -1.76 32.12 -22.08
N HIS A 120 -0.95 32.38 -23.11
CA HIS A 120 -0.14 31.36 -23.77
C HIS A 120 0.92 30.76 -22.83
N PHE A 121 1.49 31.58 -21.94
CA PHE A 121 2.41 31.10 -20.91
C PHE A 121 1.72 30.15 -19.92
N THR A 122 0.50 30.49 -19.47
CA THR A 122 -0.28 29.62 -18.57
C THR A 122 -0.70 28.31 -19.24
N ILE A 123 -1.05 28.33 -20.54
CA ILE A 123 -1.31 27.11 -21.32
C ILE A 123 -0.05 26.22 -21.40
N LYS A 124 1.13 26.80 -21.62
CA LYS A 124 2.40 26.06 -21.61
C LYS A 124 2.70 25.44 -20.24
N LYS A 125 2.37 26.13 -19.14
CA LYS A 125 2.48 25.54 -17.79
C LYS A 125 1.55 24.33 -17.62
N LEU A 126 0.33 24.39 -18.15
CA LEU A 126 -0.63 23.28 -18.11
C LEU A 126 -0.10 22.04 -18.84
N GLU A 127 0.49 22.22 -20.03
CA GLU A 127 1.11 21.14 -20.80
C GLU A 127 2.31 20.52 -20.06
N ARG A 128 3.14 21.33 -19.41
CA ARG A 128 4.24 20.83 -18.57
C ARG A 128 3.72 20.03 -17.37
N MET A 129 2.63 20.46 -16.76
CA MET A 129 1.99 19.73 -15.67
C MET A 129 1.45 18.38 -16.14
N GLN A 130 0.86 18.34 -17.35
CA GLN A 130 0.43 17.11 -18.01
C GLN A 130 1.60 16.14 -18.23
N GLN A 131 2.74 16.64 -18.70
CA GLN A 131 3.96 15.82 -18.87
C GLN A 131 4.46 15.26 -17.53
N ILE A 132 4.45 16.08 -16.47
CA ILE A 132 4.86 15.65 -15.13
C ILE A 132 3.91 14.58 -14.58
N HIS A 133 2.60 14.70 -14.80
CA HIS A 133 1.65 13.63 -14.47
C HIS A 133 2.00 12.33 -15.21
N GLY A 134 2.28 12.40 -16.51
CA GLY A 134 2.68 11.24 -17.31
C GLY A 134 3.95 10.57 -16.78
N LEU A 135 4.96 11.35 -16.38
CA LEU A 135 6.17 10.82 -15.75
C LEU A 135 5.87 10.15 -14.40
N LEU A 136 5.01 10.75 -13.59
CA LEU A 136 4.59 10.17 -12.32
C LEU A 136 3.84 8.85 -12.52
N TRP A 137 2.96 8.79 -13.53
CA TRP A 137 2.28 7.57 -13.93
C TRP A 137 3.25 6.47 -14.38
N GLN A 138 4.27 6.82 -15.18
CA GLN A 138 5.33 5.88 -15.57
C GLN A 138 6.12 5.37 -14.36
N ALA A 139 6.44 6.25 -13.41
CA ALA A 139 7.13 5.86 -12.17
C ALA A 139 6.30 4.86 -11.36
N ILE A 140 4.98 5.07 -11.25
CA ILE A 140 4.07 4.11 -10.59
C ILE A 140 4.12 2.75 -11.27
N ARG A 141 4.07 2.70 -12.61
CA ARG A 141 4.12 1.42 -13.36
C ARG A 141 5.45 0.71 -13.21
N ARG A 142 6.56 1.44 -13.08
CA ARG A 142 7.89 0.87 -12.81
C ARG A 142 7.96 0.28 -11.40
N VAL A 143 7.47 1.00 -10.39
CA VAL A 143 7.36 0.49 -9.02
C VAL A 143 6.49 -0.77 -8.99
N GLU A 144 5.33 -0.74 -9.65
CA GLU A 144 4.44 -1.89 -9.76
C GLU A 144 5.15 -3.10 -10.40
N HIS A 145 5.86 -2.88 -11.51
CA HIS A 145 6.57 -3.95 -12.20
C HIS A 145 7.68 -4.56 -11.35
N ASN A 146 8.42 -3.74 -10.61
CA ASN A 146 9.51 -4.18 -9.73
C ASN A 146 8.98 -5.04 -8.59
N PHE A 147 7.85 -4.65 -7.99
CA PHE A 147 7.30 -5.35 -6.83
C PHE A 147 6.25 -6.41 -7.18
N LYS A 148 5.89 -6.62 -8.45
CA LYS A 148 4.76 -7.48 -8.86
C LYS A 148 4.76 -8.87 -8.21
N LEU A 149 5.87 -9.60 -8.29
CA LEU A 149 5.99 -10.97 -7.76
C LEU A 149 6.19 -10.96 -6.24
N SER A 150 6.99 -10.01 -5.76
CA SER A 150 7.25 -9.84 -4.33
C SER A 150 5.93 -9.59 -3.59
N LEU A 151 5.10 -8.69 -4.10
CA LEU A 151 3.87 -8.28 -3.47
C LEU A 151 2.83 -9.42 -3.44
N ILE A 152 2.69 -10.18 -4.53
CA ILE A 152 1.81 -11.37 -4.54
C ILE A 152 2.28 -12.38 -3.48
N THR A 153 3.58 -12.69 -3.48
CA THR A 153 4.15 -13.67 -2.55
C THR A 153 3.95 -13.23 -1.10
N ILE A 154 4.17 -11.96 -0.81
CA ILE A 154 3.96 -11.38 0.53
C ILE A 154 2.49 -11.39 0.92
N LEU A 155 1.57 -11.02 0.03
CA LEU A 155 0.14 -11.03 0.30
C LEU A 155 -0.39 -12.43 0.57
N VAL A 156 0.05 -13.44 -0.20
CA VAL A 156 -0.31 -14.84 0.03
C VAL A 156 0.26 -15.33 1.36
N LYS A 157 1.54 -15.04 1.62
CA LYS A 157 2.19 -15.38 2.90
C LYS A 157 1.42 -14.78 4.08
N PHE A 158 1.12 -13.48 4.03
CA PHE A 158 0.35 -12.81 5.07
C PHE A 158 -1.04 -13.39 5.23
N PHE A 159 -1.73 -13.74 4.14
CA PHE A 159 -3.04 -14.38 4.24
C PHE A 159 -2.96 -15.74 4.96
N VAL A 160 -1.99 -16.58 4.61
CA VAL A 160 -1.80 -17.89 5.24
C VAL A 160 -1.42 -17.73 6.71
N ASP A 161 -0.46 -16.86 7.02
CA ASP A 161 0.00 -16.65 8.40
C ASP A 161 -1.13 -16.10 9.27
N THR A 162 -1.83 -15.05 8.80
CA THR A 162 -2.92 -14.40 9.55
C THR A 162 -4.18 -15.23 9.69
N SER A 163 -4.36 -16.25 8.86
CA SER A 163 -5.47 -17.19 9.00
C SER A 163 -5.10 -18.39 9.88
N ALA A 164 -3.84 -18.84 9.86
CA ALA A 164 -3.38 -19.99 10.62
C ALA A 164 -2.99 -19.66 12.07
N LEU A 165 -2.29 -18.55 12.32
CA LEU A 165 -1.76 -18.21 13.64
C LEU A 165 -2.86 -17.98 14.70
N PRO A 166 -4.00 -17.32 14.40
CA PRO A 166 -5.09 -17.21 15.37
C PRO A 166 -5.71 -18.56 15.73
N TYR A 167 -5.75 -19.51 14.79
CA TYR A 167 -6.16 -20.89 15.08
C TYR A 167 -5.18 -21.58 16.04
N TRP A 168 -3.87 -21.43 15.80
CA TRP A 168 -2.85 -21.94 16.72
C TRP A 168 -2.92 -21.29 18.10
N MET A 169 -3.25 -20.00 18.16
CA MET A 169 -3.48 -19.29 19.42
C MET A 169 -4.70 -19.88 20.17
N TYR A 170 -5.80 -20.15 19.46
CA TYR A 170 -6.98 -20.81 20.03
C TYR A 170 -6.65 -22.21 20.57
N LEU A 171 -6.00 -23.05 19.79
CA LEU A 171 -5.54 -24.37 20.24
C LEU A 171 -4.61 -24.26 21.44
N GLY A 172 -3.71 -23.27 21.42
CA GLY A 172 -2.77 -23.01 22.51
C GLY A 172 -3.45 -22.68 23.83
N ILE A 173 -4.57 -21.95 23.81
CA ILE A 173 -5.39 -21.68 24.99
C ILE A 173 -6.08 -22.95 25.47
N VAL A 174 -6.68 -23.71 24.55
CA VAL A 174 -7.41 -24.96 24.90
C VAL A 174 -6.48 -26.03 25.47
N GLN A 175 -5.24 -26.11 24.97
CA GLN A 175 -4.26 -27.12 25.36
C GLN A 175 -3.31 -26.67 26.48
N ASN A 176 -3.54 -25.50 27.11
CA ASN A 176 -2.65 -24.91 28.13
C ASN A 176 -1.18 -24.83 27.68
N SER A 177 -0.96 -24.39 26.43
CA SER A 177 0.38 -24.12 25.91
C SER A 177 1.04 -22.94 26.63
N ASP A 178 2.36 -22.89 26.55
CA ASP A 178 3.20 -21.84 27.14
C ASP A 178 2.75 -20.43 26.68
N ILE A 179 2.58 -19.52 27.65
CA ILE A 179 2.17 -18.12 27.46
C ILE A 179 3.11 -17.40 26.47
N THR A 180 4.39 -17.80 26.44
CA THR A 180 5.40 -17.22 25.53
C THR A 180 5.05 -17.43 24.06
N ILE A 181 4.48 -18.58 23.69
CA ILE A 181 4.08 -18.88 22.31
C ILE A 181 2.84 -18.07 21.93
N GLN A 182 1.87 -17.94 22.84
CA GLN A 182 0.67 -17.15 22.60
C GLN A 182 1.02 -15.68 22.37
N PHE A 183 1.94 -15.14 23.17
CA PHE A 183 2.41 -13.77 23.01
C PHE A 183 3.20 -13.57 21.70
N TYR A 184 4.00 -14.56 21.29
CA TYR A 184 4.67 -14.55 19.99
C TYR A 184 3.67 -14.48 18.84
N CYS A 185 2.68 -15.37 18.80
CA CYS A 185 1.67 -15.40 17.75
C CYS A 185 0.85 -14.10 17.71
N ALA A 186 0.41 -13.59 18.86
CA ALA A 186 -0.36 -12.35 18.92
C ALA A 186 0.44 -11.14 18.42
N THR A 187 1.73 -11.04 18.80
CA THR A 187 2.60 -9.95 18.37
C THR A 187 2.84 -10.00 16.86
N ASP A 188 3.12 -11.19 16.32
CA ASP A 188 3.35 -11.41 14.89
C ASP A 188 2.12 -11.05 14.05
N GLU A 189 0.92 -11.47 14.50
CA GLU A 189 -0.36 -11.09 13.88
C GLU A 189 -0.59 -9.58 13.84
N CYS A 190 -0.41 -8.90 14.97
CA CYS A 190 -0.55 -7.45 15.04
C CYS A 190 0.42 -6.73 14.11
N ILE A 191 1.68 -7.20 14.04
CA ILE A 191 2.70 -6.62 13.15
C ILE A 191 2.27 -6.75 11.68
N LYS A 192 1.83 -7.94 11.26
CA LYS A 192 1.38 -8.22 9.88
C LYS A 192 0.16 -7.39 9.49
N LEU A 193 -0.83 -7.26 10.39
CA LEU A 193 -2.01 -6.44 10.16
C LEU A 193 -1.64 -4.96 9.95
N VAL A 194 -0.79 -4.41 10.82
CA VAL A 194 -0.32 -3.02 10.68
C VAL A 194 0.47 -2.85 9.39
N GLU A 195 1.32 -3.83 9.04
CA GLU A 195 2.12 -3.82 7.81
C GLU A 195 1.23 -3.70 6.57
N ILE A 196 0.12 -4.46 6.47
CA ILE A 196 -0.81 -4.38 5.32
C ILE A 196 -1.65 -3.09 5.34
N MET A 197 -2.09 -2.65 6.52
CA MET A 197 -2.98 -1.49 6.64
C MET A 197 -2.36 -0.19 6.10
N VAL A 198 -1.09 0.06 6.40
CA VAL A 198 -0.40 1.31 6.04
C VAL A 198 -0.33 1.56 4.52
N PRO A 199 0.22 0.66 3.67
CA PRO A 199 0.27 0.88 2.23
C PRO A 199 -1.11 0.86 1.60
N CYS A 200 -2.07 0.04 2.08
CA CYS A 200 -3.46 0.09 1.62
C CYS A 200 -4.08 1.48 1.84
N TRP A 201 -3.83 2.10 2.99
CA TRP A 201 -4.27 3.45 3.27
C TRP A 201 -3.58 4.48 2.36
N ILE A 202 -2.25 4.42 2.21
CA ILE A 202 -1.48 5.34 1.35
C ILE A 202 -1.95 5.23 -0.11
N CYS A 203 -2.12 4.01 -0.64
CA CYS A 203 -2.57 3.77 -2.01
C CYS A 203 -3.97 4.31 -2.25
N THR A 204 -4.92 4.06 -1.33
CA THR A 204 -6.27 4.66 -1.40
C THR A 204 -6.20 6.17 -1.39
N ARG A 205 -5.33 6.77 -0.57
CA ARG A 205 -5.16 8.23 -0.53
C ARG A 205 -4.63 8.76 -1.86
N CYS A 206 -3.69 8.07 -2.50
CA CYS A 206 -3.19 8.44 -3.83
C CYS A 206 -4.32 8.47 -4.88
N ASP A 207 -5.16 7.42 -4.93
CA ASP A 207 -6.30 7.36 -5.85
C ASP A 207 -7.30 8.50 -5.59
N VAL A 208 -7.62 8.79 -4.32
CA VAL A 208 -8.49 9.93 -3.96
C VAL A 208 -7.87 11.27 -4.39
N LEU A 209 -6.57 11.46 -4.19
CA LEU A 209 -5.83 12.66 -4.60
C LEU A 209 -5.88 12.86 -6.11
N GLN A 210 -5.68 11.81 -6.89
CA GLN A 210 -5.81 11.90 -8.34
C GLN A 210 -7.25 12.20 -8.78
N ARG A 211 -8.25 11.57 -8.18
CA ARG A 211 -9.65 11.86 -8.50
C ARG A 211 -9.99 13.34 -8.25
N ARG A 212 -9.47 13.90 -7.15
CA ARG A 212 -9.57 15.34 -6.84
C ARG A 212 -8.83 16.21 -7.86
N PHE A 213 -7.64 15.80 -8.27
CA PHE A 213 -6.88 16.50 -9.30
C PHE A 213 -7.65 16.56 -10.61
N ARG A 214 -8.23 15.44 -11.04
CA ARG A 214 -9.10 15.37 -12.23
C ARG A 214 -10.33 16.28 -12.10
N SER A 215 -10.99 16.30 -10.94
CA SER A 215 -12.18 17.13 -10.75
C SER A 215 -11.88 18.63 -10.83
N LEU A 216 -10.69 19.07 -10.37
CA LEU A 216 -10.30 20.49 -10.45
C LEU A 216 -10.32 21.01 -11.90
N PHE A 217 -9.78 20.24 -12.85
CA PHE A 217 -9.75 20.66 -14.25
C PHE A 217 -11.09 20.46 -14.95
N TYR A 218 -11.85 19.44 -14.57
CA TYR A 218 -13.19 19.21 -15.11
C TYR A 218 -14.15 20.37 -14.79
N THR A 219 -14.02 21.02 -13.62
CA THR A 219 -14.86 22.18 -13.28
C THR A 219 -14.58 23.40 -14.17
N VAL A 220 -13.41 23.48 -14.82
CA VAL A 220 -12.99 24.64 -15.63
C VAL A 220 -13.23 24.47 -17.13
N THR A 221 -13.73 23.31 -17.59
CA THR A 221 -13.97 23.02 -19.03
C THR A 221 -15.08 23.84 -19.70
N THR A 222 -15.52 24.96 -19.14
CA THR A 222 -16.66 25.77 -19.61
C THR A 222 -16.32 27.21 -19.96
N ASP A 223 -15.10 27.53 -20.43
CA ASP A 223 -14.84 28.82 -21.09
C ASP A 223 -15.03 28.70 -22.62
N ARG A 224 -16.22 29.03 -23.13
CA ARG A 224 -16.56 28.93 -24.57
C ARG A 224 -15.69 29.80 -25.49
N ARG A 225 -14.93 30.76 -24.95
CA ARG A 225 -14.17 31.75 -25.76
C ARG A 225 -12.85 31.26 -26.33
N ASN A 226 -12.20 30.24 -25.74
CA ASN A 226 -10.86 29.83 -26.18
C ASN A 226 -10.76 28.33 -26.51
N ARG A 227 -10.81 28.02 -27.81
CA ARG A 227 -10.70 26.65 -28.33
C ARG A 227 -9.37 25.97 -27.99
N GLN A 228 -8.25 26.70 -27.95
CA GLN A 228 -6.94 26.12 -27.64
C GLN A 228 -6.83 25.70 -26.17
N LEU A 229 -7.32 26.53 -25.25
CA LEU A 229 -7.36 26.20 -23.83
C LEU A 229 -8.28 25.01 -23.55
N ASN A 230 -9.46 24.99 -24.15
CA ASN A 230 -10.40 23.87 -24.01
C ASN A 230 -9.83 22.57 -24.58
N ALA A 231 -9.11 22.63 -25.70
CA ALA A 231 -8.42 21.46 -26.25
C ALA A 231 -7.33 20.94 -25.30
N ALA A 232 -6.50 21.82 -24.72
CA ALA A 232 -5.47 21.43 -23.75
C ALA A 232 -6.07 20.85 -22.46
N LEU A 233 -7.11 21.47 -21.90
CA LEU A 233 -7.83 20.98 -20.74
C LEU A 233 -8.50 19.62 -21.01
N ASN A 234 -9.14 19.45 -22.17
CA ASN A 234 -9.75 18.17 -22.53
C ASN A 234 -8.71 17.06 -22.67
N ARG A 235 -7.55 17.34 -23.28
CA ARG A 235 -6.43 16.38 -23.35
C ARG A 235 -5.94 15.99 -21.97
N LEU A 236 -5.74 16.96 -21.07
CA LEU A 236 -5.34 16.69 -19.69
C LEU A 236 -6.40 15.86 -18.97
N CYS A 237 -7.69 16.22 -19.05
CA CYS A 237 -8.78 15.47 -18.43
C CYS A 237 -8.88 14.03 -18.97
N MET A 238 -8.68 13.82 -20.28
CA MET A 238 -8.62 12.50 -20.88
C MET A 238 -7.45 11.68 -20.34
N GLN A 239 -6.24 12.26 -20.32
CA GLN A 239 -5.06 11.60 -19.77
C GLN A 239 -5.28 11.23 -18.30
N LEU A 240 -5.78 12.16 -17.48
CA LEU A 240 -6.10 11.91 -16.07
C LEU A 240 -7.18 10.86 -15.85
N GLY A 241 -8.08 10.69 -16.82
CA GLY A 241 -9.10 9.64 -16.81
C GLY A 241 -8.56 8.25 -17.13
N GLN A 242 -7.59 8.17 -18.05
CA GLN A 242 -6.96 6.92 -18.50
C GLN A 242 -5.82 6.48 -17.56
N GLU A 243 -4.95 7.39 -17.16
CA GLU A 243 -3.74 7.14 -16.38
C GLU A 243 -4.01 7.13 -14.86
N LYS A 244 -4.82 6.18 -14.39
CA LYS A 244 -5.15 6.07 -12.95
C LYS A 244 -3.95 5.65 -12.11
N CYS A 245 -3.75 6.33 -10.98
CA CYS A 245 -2.82 6.02 -9.90
C CYS A 245 -3.44 4.91 -9.07
N ARG A 246 -3.23 3.69 -9.55
CA ARG A 246 -3.63 2.46 -8.87
C ARG A 246 -2.41 1.57 -8.81
N PHE A 247 -2.11 1.13 -7.61
CA PHE A 247 -1.06 0.15 -7.37
C PHE A 247 -1.70 -1.23 -7.44
N SER A 248 -1.13 -2.13 -8.26
CA SER A 248 -1.63 -3.49 -8.39
C SER A 248 -0.52 -4.52 -8.23
N ALA A 249 -0.84 -5.64 -7.60
CA ALA A 249 0.00 -6.81 -7.57
C ALA A 249 -0.17 -7.58 -8.90
N ALA A 250 0.71 -7.30 -9.86
CA ALA A 250 0.72 -7.91 -11.21
C ALA A 250 -0.62 -7.86 -11.97
N GLY A 251 -1.46 -6.85 -11.72
CA GLY A 251 -2.78 -6.73 -12.32
C GLY A 251 -3.87 -7.65 -11.72
N LEU A 252 -3.51 -8.50 -10.75
CA LEU A 252 -4.44 -9.45 -10.11
C LEU A 252 -5.19 -8.82 -8.94
N VAL A 253 -4.49 -8.04 -8.12
CA VAL A 253 -5.04 -7.47 -6.89
C VAL A 253 -4.71 -5.99 -6.84
N GLU A 254 -5.72 -5.13 -6.75
CA GLU A 254 -5.53 -3.69 -6.52
C GLU A 254 -5.27 -3.44 -5.03
N ILE A 255 -4.15 -2.81 -4.69
CA ILE A 255 -3.81 -2.49 -3.30
C ILE A 255 -4.65 -1.29 -2.88
N SER A 256 -5.72 -1.56 -2.14
CA SER A 256 -6.63 -0.56 -1.66
C SER A 256 -7.24 -0.98 -0.33
N THR A 257 -7.92 -0.04 0.31
CA THR A 257 -8.77 -0.31 1.47
C THR A 257 -9.88 -1.32 1.18
N GLU A 258 -10.31 -1.45 -0.09
CA GLU A 258 -11.25 -2.51 -0.48
C GLU A 258 -10.61 -3.89 -0.42
N MET A 259 -9.36 -4.01 -0.89
CA MET A 259 -8.59 -5.25 -0.75
C MET A 259 -8.35 -5.58 0.72
N LEU A 260 -7.98 -4.60 1.55
CA LEU A 260 -7.85 -4.80 2.99
C LEU A 260 -9.15 -5.34 3.62
N GLY A 261 -10.31 -4.79 3.23
CA GLY A 261 -11.60 -5.29 3.69
C GLY A 261 -11.86 -6.74 3.30
N LYS A 262 -11.59 -7.11 2.03
CA LYS A 262 -11.70 -8.50 1.54
C LYS A 262 -10.72 -9.43 2.26
N PHE A 263 -9.51 -8.95 2.54
CA PHE A 263 -8.47 -9.68 3.25
C PHE A 263 -8.90 -10.01 4.69
N ILE A 264 -9.33 -9.00 5.45
CA ILE A 264 -9.81 -9.17 6.83
C ILE A 264 -11.05 -10.07 6.86
N PHE A 265 -12.00 -9.87 5.95
CA PHE A 265 -13.20 -10.69 5.87
C PHE A 265 -12.86 -12.17 5.58
N GLY A 266 -11.95 -12.42 4.64
CA GLY A 266 -11.49 -13.78 4.32
C GLY A 266 -10.77 -14.43 5.49
N MET A 267 -9.90 -13.69 6.17
CA MET A 267 -9.18 -14.14 7.36
C MET A 267 -10.16 -14.55 8.48
N VAL A 268 -11.07 -13.66 8.88
CA VAL A 268 -12.05 -13.94 9.95
C VAL A 268 -12.93 -15.12 9.58
N SER A 269 -13.39 -15.18 8.32
CA SER A 269 -14.22 -16.30 7.83
C SER A 269 -13.48 -17.63 7.94
N TYR A 270 -12.20 -17.67 7.56
CA TYR A 270 -11.38 -18.88 7.67
C TYR A 270 -11.16 -19.31 9.13
N ILE A 271 -10.86 -18.35 10.02
CA ILE A 271 -10.69 -18.62 11.46
C ILE A 271 -11.97 -19.24 12.05
N VAL A 272 -13.13 -18.66 11.76
CA VAL A 272 -14.43 -19.18 12.23
C VAL A 272 -14.66 -20.61 11.73
N ILE A 273 -14.40 -20.87 10.45
CA ILE A 273 -14.53 -22.20 9.85
C ILE A 273 -13.60 -23.19 10.59
N CYS A 274 -12.33 -22.84 10.80
CA CYS A 274 -11.38 -23.71 11.51
C CYS A 274 -11.81 -24.02 12.94
N ILE A 275 -12.31 -23.03 13.68
CA ILE A 275 -12.83 -23.23 15.04
C ILE A 275 -14.04 -24.16 15.02
N GLN A 276 -15.00 -23.93 14.12
CA GLN A 276 -16.18 -24.79 13.98
C GLN A 276 -15.82 -26.24 13.65
N PHE A 277 -14.91 -26.47 12.71
CA PHE A 277 -14.40 -27.80 12.40
C PHE A 277 -13.72 -28.45 13.61
N SER A 278 -12.90 -27.69 14.35
CA SER A 278 -12.24 -28.19 15.56
C SER A 278 -13.23 -28.60 16.64
N MET A 279 -14.25 -27.78 16.91
CA MET A 279 -15.30 -28.07 17.88
C MET A 279 -16.09 -29.33 17.49
N ASN A 280 -16.48 -29.46 16.22
CA ASN A 280 -17.19 -30.64 15.72
C ASN A 280 -16.34 -31.91 15.84
N LEU A 281 -15.04 -31.84 15.55
CA LEU A 281 -14.12 -32.96 15.72
C LEU A 281 -14.00 -33.37 17.20
N MET A 282 -13.86 -32.41 18.12
CA MET A 282 -13.81 -32.69 19.55
C MET A 282 -15.10 -33.32 20.06
N ALA A 283 -16.26 -32.79 19.65
CA ALA A 283 -17.56 -33.37 20.00
C ALA A 283 -17.72 -34.81 19.47
N SER A 284 -17.28 -35.08 18.23
CA SER A 284 -17.33 -36.42 17.66
C SER A 284 -16.42 -37.43 18.38
N LYS A 285 -15.24 -36.99 18.84
CA LYS A 285 -14.33 -37.81 19.65
C LYS A 285 -14.93 -38.14 21.01
N LEU A 286 -15.55 -37.15 21.68
CA LEU A 286 -16.22 -37.36 22.96
C LEU A 286 -17.37 -38.37 22.82
N LYS A 287 -18.19 -38.23 21.76
CA LYS A 287 -19.29 -39.15 21.48
C LYS A 287 -18.80 -40.59 21.24
N LYS A 288 -17.75 -40.77 20.43
CA LYS A 288 -17.13 -42.09 20.22
C LYS A 288 -16.56 -42.70 21.49
N HIS A 289 -15.96 -41.89 22.37
CA HIS A 289 -15.49 -42.40 23.66
C HIS A 289 -16.65 -42.83 24.56
N ALA A 290 -17.73 -42.04 24.64
CA ALA A 290 -18.92 -42.42 25.41
C ALA A 290 -19.55 -43.72 24.90
N GLU A 291 -19.67 -43.90 23.58
CA GLU A 291 -20.20 -45.13 22.96
C GLU A 291 -19.32 -46.37 23.24
N ASN A 292 -17.99 -46.20 23.26
CA ASN A 292 -17.05 -47.27 23.61
C ASN A 292 -17.10 -47.64 25.10
N PHE A 293 -17.37 -46.68 26.00
CA PHE A 293 -17.55 -46.99 27.43
C PHE A 293 -18.86 -47.75 27.67
N THR A 294 -19.93 -47.44 26.94
CA THR A 294 -21.23 -48.14 27.09
C THR A 294 -21.25 -49.55 26.49
N THR A 295 -20.23 -49.96 25.73
CA THR A 295 -20.15 -51.29 25.09
C THR A 295 -19.25 -52.29 25.82
N ILE A 296 -18.56 -51.88 26.90
CA ILE A 296 -17.61 -52.72 27.66
C ILE A 296 -18.26 -53.39 28.90
N GLU A 297 -19.46 -53.01 29.31
CA GLU A 297 -20.31 -53.82 30.21
C GLU A 297 -21.45 -54.41 29.37
N PRO A 298 -21.61 -55.75 29.24
CA PRO A 298 -21.72 -56.65 30.40
C PRO A 298 -20.98 -58.00 30.25
N LYS A 299 -20.37 -58.47 31.34
CA LYS A 299 -20.36 -59.88 31.75
C LYS A 299 -19.93 -60.04 33.21
#